data_AF-A0A497T9G2-F1
#
_entry.id   AF-A0A497T9G2-F1
#
_cell.length_a   1.000
_cell.length_b   1.000
_cell.length_c   1.000
_cell.angle_alpha   90.00
_cell.angle_beta   90.00
_cell.angle_gamma   90.00
#
_symmetry.space_group_name_H-M   'P 1'
#
loop_
_entity.id
_entity.type
_entity.pdbx_description
1 polymer ?
#
loop_
_entity_poly.entity_id
_entity_poly.type
_entity_poly.pdbx_seq_one_letter_code
_entity_poly.pdbx_strand_id
1 'polypeptide(L)'
;MGTNLLRDTSLSVSRVLNAVYLDKPKRGSVRGQTDRMVIVLIVFLFLFISIVELVLYTRAADMSTAICPSTAYIPNSNQIINITVSNTDSNLNITKVNITIPAAFTFIEGSNQTTASQSTFSNTSIYLVWSNVTDEGIVENGSTAYFLFNVSLPDSEGIYNITITSTDTDSNINTSIEQIQLVQNSTCDYYCSNCSNCSDVIAAAGPGERVCLSEDITNHDGTCVEIHQSNITFDCRGHMIDGDGDSSGYGIYVNAYSYGNITNITIR
;
A
#
# COMPACT_ATOMS: atom_id res chain seq x y z
N MET A 1 68.01 -19.45 106.11
CA MET A 1 67.80 -20.88 105.74
C MET A 1 66.56 -21.36 106.48
N GLY A 2 65.52 -21.92 105.88
CA GLY A 2 65.28 -22.22 104.47
C GLY A 2 63.77 -22.39 104.21
N THR A 3 63.45 -22.22 102.93
CA THR A 3 62.38 -22.83 102.10
C THR A 3 60.91 -22.76 102.51
N ASN A 4 60.07 -22.77 101.45
CA ASN A 4 58.69 -23.28 101.32
C ASN A 4 57.62 -22.19 101.06
N LEU A 5 56.56 -22.38 100.26
CA LEU A 5 55.94 -23.49 99.49
C LEU A 5 54.89 -22.80 98.56
N LEU A 6 54.89 -23.09 97.24
CA LEU A 6 53.87 -23.85 96.47
C LEU A 6 52.37 -23.47 96.61
N ARG A 7 51.72 -23.23 95.45
CA ARG A 7 50.37 -23.69 95.01
C ARG A 7 49.95 -22.91 93.75
N ASP A 8 49.13 -23.37 92.81
CA ASP A 8 48.78 -24.68 92.26
C ASP A 8 47.96 -24.38 90.99
N THR A 9 48.06 -25.25 90.00
CA THR A 9 47.45 -25.16 88.67
C THR A 9 45.96 -25.55 88.64
N SER A 10 45.13 -24.91 87.80
CA SER A 10 44.12 -25.60 86.97
C SER A 10 43.27 -24.64 86.12
N LEU A 11 43.51 -24.62 84.80
CA LEU A 11 42.41 -24.46 83.85
C LEU A 11 42.72 -25.31 82.61
N SER A 12 41.77 -26.19 82.32
CA SER A 12 41.93 -27.41 81.53
C SER A 12 42.09 -27.16 80.03
N VAL A 13 43.23 -27.61 79.48
CA VAL A 13 43.51 -27.74 78.04
C VAL A 13 42.48 -28.61 77.30
N SER A 14 41.74 -29.47 78.02
CA SER A 14 40.76 -30.41 77.45
C SER A 14 39.52 -29.74 76.81
N ARG A 15 39.10 -28.54 77.24
CA ARG A 15 37.90 -27.89 76.66
C ARG A 15 38.17 -27.21 75.31
N VAL A 16 39.41 -26.83 75.01
CA VAL A 16 39.76 -26.17 73.75
C VAL A 16 39.90 -27.19 72.60
N LEU A 17 40.34 -28.42 72.89
CA LEU A 17 40.51 -29.44 71.85
C LEU A 17 39.19 -29.98 71.28
N ASN A 18 38.11 -30.04 72.06
CA ASN A 18 36.84 -30.61 71.60
C ASN A 18 36.02 -29.70 70.67
N ALA A 19 36.28 -28.39 70.66
CA ALA A 19 35.60 -27.48 69.72
C ALA A 19 36.25 -27.45 68.33
N VAL A 20 37.54 -27.81 68.23
CA VAL A 20 38.30 -27.76 66.95
C VAL A 20 38.16 -29.07 66.15
N TYR A 21 37.78 -30.18 66.78
CA TYR A 21 37.77 -31.49 66.11
C TYR A 21 36.44 -31.87 65.43
N LEU A 22 35.36 -31.10 65.63
CA LEU A 22 34.03 -31.44 65.07
C LEU A 22 33.65 -30.67 63.79
N ASP A 23 34.47 -29.74 63.32
CA ASP A 23 34.22 -29.03 62.07
C ASP A 23 35.32 -29.34 61.03
N LYS A 24 35.40 -30.62 60.64
CA LYS A 24 36.01 -30.94 59.34
C LYS A 24 34.94 -30.73 58.28
N PRO A 25 35.09 -29.75 57.35
CA PRO A 25 34.17 -29.63 56.24
C PRO A 25 34.18 -30.94 55.45
N LYS A 26 33.01 -31.57 55.31
CA LYS A 26 32.84 -32.66 54.35
C LYS A 26 33.15 -32.09 52.97
N ARG A 27 34.33 -32.39 52.42
CA ARG A 27 34.60 -32.28 50.99
C ARG A 27 33.71 -33.30 50.28
N GLY A 28 32.45 -32.94 50.06
CA GLY A 28 31.60 -33.61 49.08
C GLY A 28 32.28 -33.47 47.71
N SER A 29 32.37 -34.58 46.98
CA SER A 29 32.89 -34.58 45.61
C SER A 29 31.97 -33.74 44.73
N VAL A 30 32.34 -32.47 44.51
CA VAL A 30 31.62 -31.51 43.66
C VAL A 30 31.65 -31.94 42.18
N ARG A 31 32.58 -32.83 41.81
CA ARG A 31 32.87 -33.21 40.42
C ARG A 31 31.68 -33.85 39.71
N GLY A 32 30.89 -34.70 40.39
CA GLY A 32 29.74 -35.35 39.78
C GLY A 32 28.52 -34.44 39.57
N GLN A 33 28.39 -33.37 40.35
CA GLN A 33 27.28 -32.43 40.27
C GLN A 33 27.56 -31.32 39.24
N THR A 34 28.82 -30.88 39.11
CA THR A 34 29.25 -29.96 38.07
C THR A 34 29.15 -30.58 36.68
N ASP A 35 29.55 -31.84 36.51
CA ASP A 35 29.53 -32.50 35.20
C ASP A 35 28.09 -32.67 34.69
N ARG A 36 27.14 -33.00 35.58
CA ARG A 36 25.71 -33.08 35.25
C ARG A 36 25.11 -31.72 34.92
N MET A 37 25.47 -30.66 35.66
CA MET A 37 24.99 -29.30 35.36
C MET A 37 25.52 -28.78 34.02
N VAL A 38 26.78 -29.08 33.69
CA VAL A 38 27.39 -28.68 32.41
C VAL A 38 26.69 -29.38 31.23
N ILE A 39 26.39 -30.66 31.34
CA ILE A 39 25.65 -31.40 30.30
C ILE A 39 24.25 -30.80 30.10
N VAL A 40 23.54 -30.50 31.19
CA VAL A 40 22.20 -29.89 31.11
C VAL A 40 22.27 -28.51 30.43
N LEU A 41 23.25 -27.68 30.77
CA LEU A 41 23.44 -26.37 30.14
C LEU A 41 23.76 -26.48 28.64
N ILE A 42 24.60 -27.44 28.24
CA ILE A 42 24.93 -27.68 26.84
C ILE A 42 23.68 -28.11 26.05
N VAL A 43 22.88 -29.03 26.60
CA VAL A 43 21.63 -29.47 25.96
C VAL A 43 20.65 -28.31 25.83
N PHE A 44 20.47 -27.49 26.88
CA PHE A 44 19.62 -26.31 26.81
C PHE A 44 20.11 -25.27 25.80
N LEU A 45 21.43 -25.08 25.67
CA LEU A 45 22.01 -24.19 24.68
C LEU A 45 21.72 -24.70 23.26
N PHE A 46 21.89 -26.00 22.98
CA PHE A 46 21.57 -26.57 21.68
C PHE A 46 20.08 -26.47 21.36
N LEU A 47 19.21 -26.74 22.34
CA LEU A 47 17.75 -26.60 22.19
C LEU A 47 17.34 -25.15 21.96
N PHE A 48 18.00 -24.20 22.64
CA PHE A 48 17.79 -22.78 22.44
C PHE A 48 18.26 -22.34 21.05
N ILE A 49 19.44 -22.79 20.60
CA ILE A 49 19.96 -22.52 19.26
C ILE A 49 18.99 -23.08 18.20
N SER A 50 18.52 -24.32 18.34
CA SER A 50 17.59 -24.91 17.38
C SER A 50 16.23 -24.21 17.37
N ILE A 51 15.74 -23.74 18.52
CA ILE A 51 14.51 -22.93 18.60
C ILE A 51 14.73 -21.55 17.95
N VAL A 52 15.88 -20.91 18.17
CA VAL A 52 16.22 -19.63 17.54
C VAL A 52 16.35 -19.80 16.03
N GLU A 53 16.96 -20.87 15.54
CA GLU A 53 17.02 -21.21 14.11
C GLU A 53 15.62 -21.45 13.52
N LEU A 54 14.72 -22.12 14.25
CA LEU A 54 13.33 -22.33 13.84
C LEU A 54 12.53 -21.02 13.78
N VAL A 55 12.74 -20.10 14.74
CA VAL A 55 12.04 -18.80 14.79
C VAL A 55 12.57 -17.81 13.74
N LEU A 56 13.82 -17.96 13.29
CA LEU A 56 14.41 -17.12 12.25
C LEU A 56 14.15 -17.62 10.82
N TYR A 57 13.60 -18.83 10.66
CA TYR A 57 13.36 -19.46 9.35
C TYR A 57 12.02 -19.09 8.69
N THR A 58 11.14 -18.34 9.35
CA THR A 58 9.90 -17.85 8.72
C THR A 58 10.19 -16.59 7.90
N ARG A 59 10.85 -16.76 6.76
CA ARG A 59 10.93 -15.70 5.74
C ARG A 59 9.85 -15.99 4.71
N ALA A 60 8.84 -15.12 4.66
CA ALA A 60 7.94 -15.11 3.52
C ALA A 60 8.73 -14.82 2.25
N ALA A 61 8.33 -15.41 1.13
CA ALA A 61 8.82 -15.00 -0.16
C ALA A 61 8.72 -13.47 -0.30
N ASP A 62 9.87 -12.81 -0.50
CA ASP A 62 9.89 -11.37 -0.72
C ASP A 62 9.23 -11.09 -2.08
N MET A 63 8.29 -10.14 -2.13
CA MET A 63 7.48 -9.87 -3.32
C MET A 63 7.52 -8.38 -3.63
N SER A 64 7.69 -8.04 -4.90
CA SER A 64 7.49 -6.70 -5.42
C SER A 64 6.27 -6.65 -6.32
N THR A 65 5.52 -5.54 -6.26
CA THR A 65 4.33 -5.33 -7.08
C THR A 65 4.39 -4.01 -7.81
N ALA A 66 3.63 -3.92 -8.90
CA ALA A 66 3.39 -2.65 -9.60
C ALA A 66 2.01 -2.67 -10.26
N ILE A 67 1.38 -1.50 -10.38
CA ILE A 67 0.10 -1.30 -11.06
C ILE A 67 0.25 -0.50 -12.34
N CYS A 68 -0.47 -0.89 -13.38
CA CYS A 68 -0.64 -0.10 -14.59
C CYS A 68 -2.10 -0.15 -15.10
N PRO A 69 -2.74 1.00 -15.36
CA PRO A 69 -2.24 2.35 -15.09
C PRO A 69 -2.36 2.71 -13.59
N SER A 70 -1.51 3.61 -13.11
CA SER A 70 -1.62 4.22 -11.77
C SER A 70 -2.55 5.44 -11.73
N THR A 71 -3.03 5.90 -12.88
CA THR A 71 -4.02 6.97 -13.01
C THR A 71 -5.08 6.58 -14.03
N ALA A 72 -6.35 6.79 -13.71
CA ALA A 72 -7.47 6.62 -14.63
C ALA A 72 -8.39 7.84 -14.60
N TYR A 73 -9.05 8.10 -15.71
CA TYR A 73 -9.90 9.28 -15.89
C TYR A 73 -11.38 8.90 -15.76
N ILE A 74 -12.18 9.75 -15.14
CA ILE A 74 -13.63 9.56 -14.93
C ILE A 74 -14.43 10.75 -15.51
N PRO A 75 -15.68 10.60 -15.98
CA PRO A 75 -16.45 9.36 -16.03
C PRO A 75 -15.96 8.49 -17.19
N ASN A 76 -15.35 7.35 -16.86
CA ASN A 76 -15.04 6.29 -17.82
C ASN A 76 -15.72 5.04 -17.30
N SER A 77 -16.52 4.41 -18.15
CA SER A 77 -17.31 3.25 -17.78
C SER A 77 -16.45 2.05 -17.35
N ASN A 78 -15.25 1.86 -17.91
CA ASN A 78 -14.42 0.66 -17.66
C ASN A 78 -12.91 0.95 -17.79
N GLN A 79 -12.11 0.30 -16.94
CA GLN A 79 -10.65 0.39 -16.92
C GLN A 79 -10.00 -0.99 -16.79
N ILE A 80 -9.10 -1.31 -17.71
CA ILE A 80 -8.22 -2.47 -17.60
C ILE A 80 -7.09 -2.13 -16.62
N ILE A 81 -6.94 -2.95 -15.59
CA ILE A 81 -5.87 -2.86 -14.60
C ILE A 81 -4.97 -4.07 -14.81
N ASN A 82 -3.66 -3.83 -14.84
CA ASN A 82 -2.61 -4.84 -14.85
C ASN A 82 -1.81 -4.72 -13.55
N ILE A 83 -1.80 -5.81 -12.77
CA ILE A 83 -0.92 -5.95 -11.61
C ILE A 83 0.26 -6.84 -12.02
N THR A 84 1.46 -6.28 -11.91
CA THR A 84 2.71 -7.04 -12.03
C THR A 84 3.09 -7.56 -10.66
N VAL A 85 3.40 -8.85 -10.58
CA VAL A 85 3.94 -9.48 -9.37
C VAL A 85 5.28 -10.11 -9.71
N SER A 86 6.32 -9.65 -9.04
CA SER A 86 7.67 -10.20 -9.13
C SER A 86 7.98 -10.97 -7.86
N ASN A 87 8.24 -12.27 -8.01
CA ASN A 87 8.71 -13.11 -6.91
C ASN A 87 10.21 -12.88 -6.74
N THR A 88 10.60 -12.15 -5.69
CA THR A 88 12.00 -11.83 -5.40
C THR A 88 12.65 -12.83 -4.43
N ASP A 89 11.90 -13.84 -3.99
CA ASP A 89 12.47 -14.95 -3.22
C ASP A 89 13.36 -15.83 -4.12
N SER A 90 14.43 -16.36 -3.53
CA SER A 90 15.39 -17.19 -4.27
C SER A 90 15.03 -18.68 -4.28
N ASN A 91 14.12 -19.13 -3.43
CA ASN A 91 13.89 -20.55 -3.12
C ASN A 91 12.43 -20.97 -3.22
N LEU A 92 11.48 -20.06 -2.98
CA LEU A 92 10.06 -20.38 -2.88
C LEU A 92 9.29 -19.81 -4.07
N ASN A 93 8.35 -20.60 -4.59
CA ASN A 93 7.42 -20.18 -5.63
C ASN A 93 6.16 -19.57 -5.01
N ILE A 94 5.54 -18.61 -5.68
CA ILE A 94 4.22 -18.10 -5.28
C ILE A 94 3.17 -19.07 -5.82
N THR A 95 2.34 -19.64 -4.94
CA THR A 95 1.26 -20.58 -5.27
C THR A 95 -0.09 -19.87 -5.43
N LYS A 96 -0.25 -18.68 -4.86
CA LYS A 96 -1.51 -17.91 -4.93
C LYS A 96 -1.25 -16.41 -4.92
N VAL A 97 -2.01 -15.68 -5.73
CA VAL A 97 -2.10 -14.21 -5.73
C VAL A 97 -3.58 -13.84 -5.54
N ASN A 98 -3.88 -13.12 -4.47
CA ASN A 98 -5.18 -12.49 -4.28
C ASN A 98 -5.04 -10.98 -4.49
N ILE A 99 -5.96 -10.41 -5.27
CA ILE A 99 -6.08 -8.97 -5.49
C ILE A 99 -7.43 -8.55 -4.94
N THR A 100 -7.42 -7.63 -3.98
CA THR A 100 -8.62 -7.01 -3.42
C THR A 100 -8.78 -5.62 -4.01
N ILE A 101 -9.80 -5.44 -4.84
CA ILE A 101 -10.14 -4.14 -5.44
C ILE A 101 -11.01 -3.31 -4.48
N PRO A 102 -11.03 -1.96 -4.62
CA PRO A 102 -11.87 -1.09 -3.81
C PRO A 102 -13.35 -1.48 -3.91
N ALA A 103 -14.10 -1.34 -2.83
CA ALA A 103 -15.54 -1.65 -2.82
C ALA A 103 -16.37 -0.80 -3.79
N ALA A 104 -15.86 0.37 -4.18
CA ALA A 104 -16.49 1.25 -5.18
C ALA A 104 -16.29 0.74 -6.63
N PHE A 105 -15.37 -0.20 -6.84
CA PHE A 105 -15.07 -0.75 -8.17
C PHE A 105 -15.91 -2.00 -8.38
N THR A 106 -16.35 -2.22 -9.62
CA THR A 106 -17.09 -3.43 -9.99
C THR A 106 -16.26 -4.24 -10.97
N PHE A 107 -15.89 -5.48 -10.63
CA PHE A 107 -15.18 -6.38 -11.54
C PHE A 107 -16.07 -6.79 -12.72
N ILE A 108 -15.51 -6.76 -13.93
CA ILE A 108 -16.17 -7.23 -15.14
C ILE A 108 -15.89 -8.73 -15.31
N GLU A 109 -16.92 -9.56 -15.14
CA GLU A 109 -16.79 -11.01 -15.23
C GLU A 109 -16.22 -11.47 -16.59
N GLY A 110 -15.31 -12.45 -16.56
CA GLY A 110 -14.65 -12.99 -17.76
C GLY A 110 -13.56 -12.11 -18.38
N SER A 111 -13.23 -10.97 -17.75
CA SER A 111 -12.18 -10.06 -18.23
C SER A 111 -10.76 -10.39 -17.75
N ASN A 112 -10.61 -11.41 -16.92
CA ASN A 112 -9.34 -11.77 -16.29
C ASN A 112 -8.37 -12.42 -17.30
N GLN A 113 -7.09 -12.05 -17.24
CA GLN A 113 -6.00 -12.67 -18.01
C GLN A 113 -4.72 -12.72 -17.17
N THR A 114 -3.83 -13.66 -17.46
CA THR A 114 -2.53 -13.72 -16.78
C THR A 114 -1.47 -14.41 -17.63
N THR A 115 -0.20 -14.09 -17.37
CA THR A 115 0.96 -14.82 -17.89
C THR A 115 1.46 -15.90 -16.95
N ALA A 116 0.88 -16.02 -15.75
CA ALA A 116 1.23 -17.03 -14.77
C ALA A 116 0.91 -18.46 -15.29
N SER A 117 1.83 -19.39 -15.04
CA SER A 117 1.71 -20.78 -15.49
C SER A 117 0.60 -21.52 -14.73
N GLN A 118 -0.16 -22.34 -15.45
CA GLN A 118 -1.13 -23.30 -14.89
C GLN A 118 -2.10 -22.74 -13.83
N SER A 119 -2.38 -21.44 -13.86
CA SER A 119 -3.21 -20.79 -12.84
C SER A 119 -4.70 -21.09 -13.04
N THR A 120 -5.40 -21.25 -11.92
CA THR A 120 -6.86 -21.27 -11.86
C THR A 120 -7.36 -19.93 -11.31
N PHE A 121 -8.47 -19.43 -11.83
CA PHE A 121 -9.05 -18.15 -11.41
C PHE A 121 -10.39 -18.34 -10.68
N SER A 122 -10.63 -17.57 -9.64
CA SER A 122 -11.93 -17.43 -8.98
C SER A 122 -12.15 -16.00 -8.47
N ASN A 123 -13.41 -15.60 -8.26
CA ASN A 123 -13.73 -14.28 -7.73
C ASN A 123 -15.00 -14.25 -6.87
N THR A 124 -15.14 -13.20 -6.05
CA THR A 124 -16.37 -12.83 -5.32
C THR A 124 -16.71 -11.34 -5.53
N SER A 125 -16.56 -10.84 -6.75
CA SER A 125 -16.60 -9.42 -7.14
C SER A 125 -15.38 -8.60 -6.71
N ILE A 126 -15.12 -8.42 -5.41
CA ILE A 126 -14.01 -7.56 -4.95
C ILE A 126 -12.72 -8.32 -4.64
N TYR A 127 -12.79 -9.64 -4.48
CA TYR A 127 -11.63 -10.52 -4.31
C TYR A 127 -11.42 -11.29 -5.59
N LEU A 128 -10.26 -11.11 -6.22
CA LEU A 128 -9.82 -11.77 -7.44
C LEU A 128 -8.66 -12.70 -7.09
N VAL A 129 -8.78 -14.00 -7.36
CA VAL A 129 -7.82 -15.00 -6.87
C VAL A 129 -7.30 -15.82 -8.04
N TRP A 130 -5.97 -15.84 -8.19
CA TRP A 130 -5.25 -16.78 -9.02
C TRP A 130 -4.49 -17.77 -8.14
N SER A 131 -4.60 -19.06 -8.42
CA SER A 131 -3.92 -20.09 -7.63
C SER A 131 -3.52 -21.32 -8.42
N ASN A 132 -2.41 -21.93 -7.99
CA ASN A 132 -2.02 -23.30 -8.30
C ASN A 132 -1.33 -23.84 -7.03
N VAL A 133 -1.93 -24.86 -6.41
CA VAL A 133 -1.47 -25.42 -5.12
C VAL A 133 -0.42 -26.52 -5.29
N THR A 134 0.12 -26.70 -6.49
CA THR A 134 1.29 -27.56 -6.72
C THR A 134 2.57 -26.83 -6.33
N ASP A 135 3.65 -27.59 -6.12
CA ASP A 135 4.98 -27.04 -5.79
C ASP A 135 5.58 -26.18 -6.92
N GLU A 136 5.07 -26.32 -8.16
CA GLU A 136 5.45 -25.45 -9.28
C GLU A 136 4.96 -24.00 -9.08
N GLY A 137 3.84 -23.81 -8.38
CA GLY A 137 3.23 -22.50 -8.16
C GLY A 137 2.67 -21.85 -9.44
N ILE A 138 2.46 -20.54 -9.36
CA ILE A 138 1.99 -19.67 -10.46
C ILE A 138 3.01 -18.56 -10.82
N VAL A 139 3.92 -18.21 -9.90
CA VAL A 139 5.06 -17.32 -10.17
C VAL A 139 6.32 -17.95 -9.57
N GLU A 140 7.18 -18.46 -10.44
CA GLU A 140 8.45 -19.11 -10.06
C GLU A 140 9.38 -18.12 -9.34
N ASN A 141 10.25 -18.64 -8.48
CA ASN A 141 11.29 -17.89 -7.80
C ASN A 141 12.15 -17.07 -8.79
N GLY A 142 12.37 -15.79 -8.48
CA GLY A 142 13.10 -14.87 -9.37
C GLY A 142 12.38 -14.51 -10.68
N SER A 143 11.11 -14.89 -10.87
CA SER A 143 10.32 -14.59 -12.08
C SER A 143 9.28 -13.50 -11.83
N THR A 144 8.56 -13.11 -12.90
CA THR A 144 7.52 -12.08 -12.87
C THR A 144 6.32 -12.52 -13.70
N ALA A 145 5.12 -12.25 -13.20
CA ALA A 145 3.88 -12.50 -13.90
C ALA A 145 2.95 -11.27 -13.87
N TYR A 146 2.06 -11.20 -14.85
CA TYR A 146 1.05 -10.16 -14.98
C TYR A 146 -0.34 -10.73 -14.69
N PHE A 147 -1.18 -9.94 -14.03
CA PHE A 147 -2.56 -10.26 -13.70
C PHE A 147 -3.44 -9.10 -14.16
N LEU A 148 -4.13 -9.30 -15.29
CA LEU A 148 -4.99 -8.30 -15.89
C LEU A 148 -6.46 -8.59 -15.56
N PHE A 149 -7.23 -7.55 -15.35
CA PHE A 149 -8.67 -7.60 -15.17
C PHE A 149 -9.29 -6.24 -15.51
N ASN A 150 -10.57 -6.23 -15.88
CA ASN A 150 -11.31 -5.01 -16.18
C ASN A 150 -12.26 -4.69 -15.02
N VAL A 151 -12.41 -3.40 -14.70
CA VAL A 151 -13.31 -2.90 -13.66
C VAL A 151 -14.12 -1.72 -14.16
N SER A 152 -15.38 -1.58 -13.72
CA SER A 152 -16.09 -0.31 -13.79
C SER A 152 -15.66 0.59 -12.63
N LEU A 153 -15.36 1.85 -12.95
CA LEU A 153 -14.88 2.86 -12.01
C LEU A 153 -16.05 3.69 -11.43
N PRO A 154 -15.94 4.21 -10.19
CA PRO A 154 -16.88 5.17 -9.65
C PRO A 154 -16.67 6.57 -10.26
N ASP A 155 -17.71 7.41 -10.22
CA ASP A 155 -17.65 8.81 -10.71
C ASP A 155 -17.00 9.79 -9.71
N SER A 156 -16.45 9.30 -8.60
CA SER A 156 -15.75 10.10 -7.60
C SER A 156 -14.23 10.07 -7.77
N GLU A 157 -13.63 11.25 -7.87
CA GLU A 157 -12.17 11.42 -7.83
C GLU A 157 -11.60 10.89 -6.51
N GLY A 158 -10.34 10.48 -6.54
CA GLY A 158 -9.63 10.08 -5.32
C GLY A 158 -8.52 9.09 -5.56
N ILE A 159 -7.80 8.75 -4.50
CA ILE A 159 -6.79 7.70 -4.50
C ILE A 159 -7.42 6.45 -3.90
N TYR A 160 -7.39 5.36 -4.65
CA TYR A 160 -7.95 4.08 -4.24
C TYR A 160 -6.84 3.06 -4.08
N ASN A 161 -6.86 2.34 -2.96
CA ASN A 161 -5.88 1.31 -2.65
C ASN A 161 -6.34 -0.05 -3.20
N ILE A 162 -5.46 -0.75 -3.89
CA ILE A 162 -5.60 -2.15 -4.27
C ILE A 162 -4.66 -2.95 -3.37
N THR A 163 -5.19 -3.97 -2.69
CA THR A 163 -4.37 -4.84 -1.83
C THR A 163 -4.00 -6.10 -2.59
N ILE A 164 -2.71 -6.43 -2.64
CA ILE A 164 -2.19 -7.63 -3.28
C ILE A 164 -1.60 -8.51 -2.18
N THR A 165 -2.05 -9.76 -2.09
CA THR A 165 -1.44 -10.74 -1.19
C THR A 165 -0.94 -11.92 -1.99
N SER A 166 0.29 -12.36 -1.74
CA SER A 166 0.80 -13.63 -2.25
C SER A 166 0.83 -14.70 -1.16
N THR A 167 0.76 -15.96 -1.55
CA THR A 167 1.08 -17.10 -0.69
C THR A 167 2.13 -17.92 -1.40
N ASP A 168 3.20 -18.29 -0.71
CA ASP A 168 4.26 -19.14 -1.27
C ASP A 168 4.02 -20.64 -1.02
N THR A 169 4.95 -21.49 -1.44
CA THR A 169 4.89 -22.95 -1.24
C THR A 169 4.97 -23.36 0.23
N ASP A 170 5.54 -22.52 1.09
CA ASP A 170 5.61 -22.74 2.55
C ASP A 170 4.41 -22.14 3.29
N SER A 171 3.41 -21.66 2.55
CA SER A 171 2.21 -20.99 3.08
C SER A 171 2.48 -19.67 3.80
N ASN A 172 3.66 -19.06 3.61
CA ASN A 172 3.86 -17.70 4.10
C ASN A 172 3.10 -16.72 3.22
N ILE A 173 2.68 -15.61 3.81
CA ILE A 173 1.91 -14.58 3.14
C ILE A 173 2.71 -13.30 3.09
N ASN A 174 2.82 -12.71 1.90
CA ASN A 174 3.31 -11.35 1.71
C ASN A 174 2.15 -10.45 1.26
N THR A 175 2.18 -9.18 1.64
CA THR A 175 1.14 -8.19 1.33
C THR A 175 1.77 -6.90 0.82
N SER A 176 1.26 -6.41 -0.30
CA SER A 176 1.61 -5.11 -0.87
C SER A 176 0.35 -4.31 -1.17
N ILE A 177 0.50 -2.99 -1.26
CA ILE A 177 -0.59 -2.07 -1.60
C ILE A 177 -0.14 -1.24 -2.79
N GLU A 178 -0.95 -1.28 -3.84
CA GLU A 178 -0.82 -0.40 -5.00
C GLU A 178 -1.92 0.66 -4.99
N GLN A 179 -1.69 1.77 -5.67
CA GLN A 179 -2.63 2.89 -5.73
C GLN A 179 -3.01 3.22 -7.16
N ILE A 180 -4.31 3.45 -7.36
CA ILE A 180 -4.83 4.06 -8.57
C ILE A 180 -5.49 5.39 -8.22
N GLN A 181 -5.07 6.45 -8.91
CA GLN A 181 -5.66 7.77 -8.79
C GLN A 181 -6.75 7.95 -9.85
N LEU A 182 -7.97 8.25 -9.41
CA LEU A 182 -9.06 8.66 -10.28
C LEU A 182 -9.11 10.18 -10.33
N VAL A 183 -9.04 10.73 -11.55
CA VAL A 183 -9.08 12.17 -11.81
C VAL A 183 -10.23 12.42 -12.78
N GLN A 184 -11.01 13.49 -12.57
CA GLN A 184 -11.99 13.88 -13.58
C GLN A 184 -11.26 14.06 -14.90
N ASN A 185 -11.83 13.49 -15.94
CA ASN A 185 -11.44 13.71 -17.29
C ASN A 185 -11.75 15.17 -17.60
N SER A 186 -10.80 16.06 -17.30
CA SER A 186 -10.87 17.47 -17.66
C SER A 186 -10.54 17.67 -19.13
N THR A 187 -10.78 16.67 -19.98
CA THR A 187 -10.71 16.84 -21.42
C THR A 187 -11.85 17.74 -21.85
N CYS A 188 -11.54 18.66 -22.73
CA CYS A 188 -12.52 19.55 -23.30
C CYS A 188 -13.25 18.82 -24.41
N ASP A 189 -14.58 18.84 -24.37
CA ASP A 189 -15.44 18.34 -25.44
C ASP A 189 -15.39 19.29 -26.63
N TYR A 190 -15.27 20.59 -26.35
CA TYR A 190 -15.07 21.62 -27.35
C TYR A 190 -13.87 22.49 -27.03
N TYR A 191 -13.21 22.96 -28.09
CA TYR A 191 -12.18 23.98 -28.00
C TYR A 191 -12.66 25.22 -28.75
N CYS A 192 -12.41 26.38 -28.16
CA CYS A 192 -12.56 27.65 -28.83
C CYS A 192 -11.32 28.51 -28.63
N SER A 193 -11.13 29.44 -29.54
CA SER A 193 -9.88 30.22 -29.64
C SER A 193 -10.13 31.70 -29.92
N ASN A 194 -11.39 32.09 -30.12
CA ASN A 194 -11.84 33.46 -30.33
C ASN A 194 -13.32 33.59 -29.92
N CYS A 195 -13.78 34.83 -29.73
CA CYS A 195 -15.11 35.13 -29.19
C CYS A 195 -16.26 34.55 -30.00
N SER A 196 -16.16 34.62 -31.34
CA SER A 196 -17.19 34.08 -32.24
C SER A 196 -17.33 32.58 -32.06
N ASN A 197 -16.23 31.85 -32.18
CA ASN A 197 -16.25 30.40 -32.09
C ASN A 197 -16.59 29.93 -30.66
N CYS A 198 -16.16 30.64 -29.61
CA CYS A 198 -16.54 30.30 -28.24
C CYS A 198 -18.05 30.30 -28.05
N SER A 199 -18.74 31.32 -28.58
CA SER A 199 -20.20 31.39 -28.51
C SER A 199 -20.87 30.25 -29.31
N ASP A 200 -20.33 29.90 -30.47
CA ASP A 200 -20.84 28.81 -31.30
C ASP A 200 -20.70 27.44 -30.61
N VAL A 201 -19.53 27.15 -30.02
CA VAL A 201 -19.32 25.86 -29.36
C VAL A 201 -20.04 25.77 -28.03
N ILE A 202 -20.26 26.88 -27.32
CA ILE A 202 -21.12 26.94 -26.14
C ILE A 202 -22.57 26.65 -26.53
N ALA A 203 -23.04 27.19 -27.66
CA ALA A 203 -24.36 26.88 -28.18
C ALA A 203 -24.51 25.41 -28.61
N ALA A 204 -23.41 24.78 -29.04
CA ALA A 204 -23.39 23.37 -29.43
C ALA A 204 -23.26 22.39 -28.25
N ALA A 205 -22.67 22.84 -27.13
CA ALA A 205 -22.43 22.00 -25.97
C ALA A 205 -23.74 21.53 -25.32
N GLY A 206 -23.80 20.24 -25.01
CA GLY A 206 -24.85 19.57 -24.25
C GLY A 206 -24.59 19.56 -22.74
N PRO A 207 -25.59 19.12 -21.95
CA PRO A 207 -25.46 19.01 -20.50
C PRO A 207 -24.31 18.09 -20.08
N GLY A 208 -23.42 18.59 -19.22
CA GLY A 208 -22.24 17.91 -18.69
C GLY A 208 -20.94 18.23 -19.44
N GLU A 209 -21.03 18.84 -20.62
CA GLU A 209 -19.87 19.04 -21.50
C GLU A 209 -19.03 20.27 -21.09
N ARG A 210 -17.75 20.21 -21.46
CA ARG A 210 -16.73 21.22 -21.19
C ARG A 210 -16.25 21.89 -22.47
N VAL A 211 -16.44 23.20 -22.52
CA VAL A 211 -15.86 24.08 -23.53
C VAL A 211 -14.57 24.67 -22.95
N CYS A 212 -13.49 24.63 -23.71
CA CYS A 212 -12.22 25.19 -23.29
C CYS A 212 -11.66 26.25 -24.22
N LEU A 213 -11.03 27.26 -23.62
CA LEU A 213 -10.21 28.21 -24.35
C LEU A 213 -8.84 27.59 -24.67
N SER A 214 -8.36 27.75 -25.91
CA SER A 214 -7.09 27.18 -26.38
C SER A 214 -5.97 28.20 -26.60
N GLU A 215 -6.28 29.50 -26.55
CA GLU A 215 -5.33 30.60 -26.70
C GLU A 215 -5.85 31.87 -26.04
N ASP A 216 -4.97 32.84 -25.81
CA ASP A 216 -5.39 34.15 -25.28
C ASP A 216 -6.18 34.91 -26.35
N ILE A 217 -7.29 35.51 -25.93
CA ILE A 217 -8.06 36.47 -26.72
C ILE A 217 -7.67 37.86 -26.22
N THR A 218 -7.16 38.71 -27.11
CA THR A 218 -6.69 40.06 -26.75
C THR A 218 -7.38 41.14 -27.56
N ASN A 219 -7.58 42.31 -26.95
CA ASN A 219 -8.09 43.51 -27.61
C ASN A 219 -9.45 43.29 -28.31
N HIS A 220 -10.38 42.60 -27.64
CA HIS A 220 -11.72 42.36 -28.17
C HIS A 220 -12.68 43.50 -27.81
N ASP A 221 -13.39 44.02 -28.81
CA ASP A 221 -14.45 45.02 -28.64
C ASP A 221 -15.79 44.35 -28.27
N GLY A 222 -16.41 44.81 -27.19
CA GLY A 222 -17.72 44.35 -26.76
C GLY A 222 -17.71 43.05 -25.94
N THR A 223 -18.81 42.28 -26.02
CA THR A 223 -18.93 41.00 -25.29
C THR A 223 -18.23 39.89 -26.05
N CYS A 224 -17.31 39.16 -25.41
CA CYS A 224 -16.56 38.09 -26.07
C CYS A 224 -17.26 36.72 -25.97
N VAL A 225 -17.39 36.18 -24.76
CA VAL A 225 -18.00 34.87 -24.54
C VAL A 225 -19.37 35.02 -23.93
N GLU A 226 -20.41 34.59 -24.64
CA GLU A 226 -21.78 34.63 -24.14
C GLU A 226 -22.29 33.24 -23.75
N ILE A 227 -22.43 33.00 -22.45
CA ILE A 227 -22.97 31.75 -21.91
C ILE A 227 -24.49 31.87 -21.79
N HIS A 228 -25.19 31.05 -22.57
CA HIS A 228 -26.65 30.99 -22.63
C HIS A 228 -27.21 29.58 -22.38
N GLN A 229 -26.37 28.68 -21.87
CA GLN A 229 -26.65 27.25 -21.66
C GLN A 229 -26.47 26.84 -20.19
N SER A 230 -27.30 25.90 -19.73
CA SER A 230 -27.22 25.32 -18.38
C SER A 230 -26.40 24.03 -18.38
N ASN A 231 -25.86 23.65 -17.21
CA ASN A 231 -25.15 22.39 -17.00
C ASN A 231 -23.88 22.24 -17.85
N ILE A 232 -23.13 23.32 -18.10
CA ILE A 232 -21.87 23.27 -18.84
C ILE A 232 -20.69 23.75 -17.99
N THR A 233 -19.48 23.37 -18.40
CA THR A 233 -18.24 23.97 -17.89
C THR A 233 -17.58 24.81 -18.99
N PHE A 234 -17.25 26.07 -18.70
CA PHE A 234 -16.33 26.87 -19.51
C PHE A 234 -14.99 26.99 -18.80
N ASP A 235 -13.93 26.43 -19.38
CA ASP A 235 -12.61 26.33 -18.77
C ASP A 235 -11.60 27.16 -19.58
N CYS A 236 -11.16 28.28 -19.01
CA CYS A 236 -10.21 29.18 -19.65
C CYS A 236 -8.80 28.56 -19.71
N ARG A 237 -8.51 27.49 -18.96
CA ARG A 237 -7.21 26.80 -18.94
C ARG A 237 -6.00 27.72 -18.66
N GLY A 238 -6.24 28.85 -17.99
CA GLY A 238 -5.24 29.88 -17.72
C GLY A 238 -5.02 30.89 -18.85
N HIS A 239 -5.78 30.81 -19.95
CA HIS A 239 -5.76 31.80 -21.02
C HIS A 239 -6.53 33.07 -20.65
N MET A 240 -6.07 34.20 -21.20
CA MET A 240 -6.65 35.51 -20.97
C MET A 240 -7.77 35.81 -21.98
N ILE A 241 -8.83 36.49 -21.54
CA ILE A 241 -9.79 37.18 -22.40
C ILE A 241 -9.71 38.67 -22.04
N ASP A 242 -9.07 39.44 -22.91
CA ASP A 242 -8.76 40.85 -22.73
C ASP A 242 -9.56 41.72 -23.71
N GLY A 243 -10.09 42.83 -23.18
CA GLY A 243 -10.94 43.77 -23.91
C GLY A 243 -10.12 44.82 -24.68
N ASP A 244 -10.80 45.68 -25.44
CA ASP A 244 -10.18 46.79 -26.19
C ASP A 244 -9.87 48.03 -25.33
N GLY A 245 -10.16 47.97 -24.03
CA GLY A 245 -9.90 49.03 -23.06
C GLY A 245 -10.95 50.14 -23.04
N ASP A 246 -12.09 49.94 -23.71
CA ASP A 246 -13.23 50.83 -23.63
C ASP A 246 -14.05 50.62 -22.32
N SER A 247 -15.23 51.24 -22.23
CA SER A 247 -16.12 51.12 -21.06
C SER A 247 -17.34 50.24 -21.32
N SER A 248 -17.32 49.45 -22.40
CA SER A 248 -18.46 48.68 -22.89
C SER A 248 -18.11 47.20 -23.10
N GLY A 249 -19.10 46.32 -22.95
CA GLY A 249 -18.89 44.88 -23.13
C GLY A 249 -18.35 44.13 -21.92
N TYR A 250 -18.12 42.83 -22.12
CA TYR A 250 -17.75 41.87 -21.09
C TYR A 250 -16.86 40.77 -21.69
N GLY A 251 -15.80 40.36 -20.98
CA GLY A 251 -15.02 39.19 -21.41
C GLY A 251 -15.87 37.90 -21.42
N ILE A 252 -16.57 37.64 -20.31
CA ILE A 252 -17.52 36.52 -20.20
C ILE A 252 -18.83 37.07 -19.65
N TYR A 253 -19.94 36.82 -20.35
CA TYR A 253 -21.27 37.25 -19.97
C TYR A 253 -22.24 36.06 -19.91
N VAL A 254 -22.84 35.84 -18.73
CA VAL A 254 -23.88 34.81 -18.55
C VAL A 254 -25.24 35.47 -18.79
N ASN A 255 -25.84 35.25 -19.97
CA ASN A 255 -27.03 35.98 -20.41
C ASN A 255 -28.35 35.33 -19.97
N ALA A 256 -28.56 35.22 -18.65
CA ALA A 256 -29.83 34.74 -18.11
C ALA A 256 -31.01 35.68 -18.41
N TYR A 257 -30.73 36.96 -18.68
CA TYR A 257 -31.75 37.93 -19.03
C TYR A 257 -32.48 37.58 -20.34
N SER A 258 -31.72 37.20 -21.37
CA SER A 258 -32.28 36.95 -22.71
C SER A 258 -32.67 35.49 -22.93
N TYR A 259 -32.07 34.55 -22.18
CA TYR A 259 -32.25 33.10 -22.37
C TYR A 259 -32.98 32.41 -21.21
N GLY A 260 -33.47 33.17 -20.23
CA GLY A 260 -34.20 32.64 -19.08
C GLY A 260 -33.29 32.05 -18.01
N ASN A 261 -33.84 31.18 -17.16
CA ASN A 261 -33.09 30.63 -16.04
C ASN A 261 -31.93 29.75 -16.52
N ILE A 262 -30.69 30.18 -16.23
CA ILE A 262 -29.49 29.40 -16.47
C ILE A 262 -28.99 28.86 -15.13
N THR A 263 -28.69 27.55 -15.07
CA THR A 263 -28.29 26.84 -13.85
C THR A 263 -27.07 25.96 -14.08
N ASN A 264 -26.35 25.64 -13.01
CA ASN A 264 -25.22 24.69 -13.02
C ASN A 264 -24.12 25.02 -14.04
N ILE A 265 -23.74 26.31 -14.15
CA ILE A 265 -22.57 26.73 -14.93
C ILE A 265 -21.33 26.68 -14.03
N THR A 266 -20.24 26.10 -14.53
CA THR A 266 -18.92 26.20 -13.90
C THR A 266 -17.99 26.98 -14.81
N ILE A 267 -17.31 28.00 -14.29
CA ILE A 267 -16.25 28.75 -15.00
C ILE A 267 -14.93 28.50 -14.26
N ARG A 268 -13.87 28.09 -14.97
CA ARG A 268 -12.55 27.74 -14.41
C ARG A 268 -11.41 28.49 -15.08
#